data_AF-A0AAV7J1Q4-F1
#
_entry.id   AF-A0AAV7J1Q4-F1
#
_cell.length_a   1.000
_cell.length_b   1.000
_cell.length_c   1.000
_cell.angle_alpha   90.00
_cell.angle_beta   90.00
_cell.angle_gamma   90.00
#
_symmetry.space_group_name_H-M   'P 1'
#
loop_
_entity.id
_entity.type
_entity.pdbx_description
1 polymer ?
#
loop_
_entity_poly.entity_id
_entity_poly.type
_entity_poly.pdbx_seq_one_letter_code
_entity_poly.pdbx_strand_id
1 'polypeptide(L)'
;MFASLKNKIGKEIGNDVTAVVRHAGSVRGINSRHVSQTGSSSSVSGSQLSLDESQESAVSPTINIKRENSFELKLNDGTELSSKDIKRLESREDEWRKRLAKKELECQKKLDKKDEEWKIKMFEREKEWKKNVEKLEKDKQKLEDGRLKAESAKQLLETALRDAEEYKKKLHSFQEDAEQLEGFQTQEMAKIKHLLLAKEQEVEEKTHNLKAALTEIDNLKTELSRLRRYEQELNDIQDKMESLRHTTQREKSQLTGDLEHTKEEVRHLLTKVSVLEQRLALESNDQSTVDDRIADLMRERTLLERKLEETHLHLSDIKTSWSSTISNLETQVGRLSRQAGEEGLERRRVEEENDKLKLRVKQLEEDIEVNNVVMATKDAKLLRMAESIDEMATELKELRASVDDEVEEFKRQIVSYRDV
;
A
#
# COMPACT_ATOMS: atom_id res chain seq x y z
N MET A 1 -6.63 -9.50 25.05
CA MET A 1 -6.04 -9.60 23.70
C MET A 1 -4.57 -9.17 23.65
N PHE A 2 -4.17 -7.99 24.13
CA PHE A 2 -2.76 -7.51 24.07
C PHE A 2 -1.67 -8.47 24.62
N ALA A 3 -1.93 -9.21 25.70
CA ALA A 3 -0.95 -10.15 26.26
C ALA A 3 -0.58 -11.30 25.31
N SER A 4 -1.51 -11.75 24.46
CA SER A 4 -1.26 -12.83 23.49
C SER A 4 -0.35 -12.34 22.35
N LEU A 5 -0.51 -11.09 21.92
CA LEU A 5 0.34 -10.47 20.91
C LEU A 5 1.79 -10.31 21.40
N LYS A 6 1.97 -9.90 22.66
CA LYS A 6 3.30 -9.73 23.27
C LYS A 6 4.08 -11.05 23.37
N ASN A 7 3.39 -12.15 23.72
CA ASN A 7 3.99 -13.50 23.75
C ASN A 7 4.27 -14.07 22.35
N LYS A 8 3.56 -13.62 21.31
CA LYS A 8 3.83 -14.04 19.92
C LYS A 8 5.09 -13.37 19.39
N ILE A 9 5.22 -12.06 19.55
CA ILE A 9 6.42 -11.28 19.19
C ILE A 9 7.67 -11.83 19.91
N GLY A 10 7.56 -12.15 21.22
CA GLY A 10 8.67 -12.73 21.99
C GLY A 10 9.10 -14.14 21.57
N LYS A 11 8.25 -14.88 20.83
CA LYS A 11 8.60 -16.19 20.25
C LYS A 11 9.17 -16.11 18.83
N GLU A 12 8.88 -15.03 18.11
CA GLU A 12 9.16 -14.89 16.68
C GLU A 12 10.49 -14.17 16.39
N ILE A 13 10.97 -13.35 17.34
CA ILE A 13 12.21 -12.55 17.20
C ILE A 13 13.42 -13.20 17.89
N GLY A 14 13.20 -14.09 18.87
CA GLY A 14 14.27 -14.65 19.69
C GLY A 14 14.82 -13.68 20.74
N ASN A 15 15.30 -14.24 21.86
CA ASN A 15 15.90 -13.44 22.94
C ASN A 15 17.34 -13.08 22.59
N ASP A 16 17.55 -12.00 21.83
CA ASP A 16 18.89 -11.36 21.76
C ASP A 16 18.84 -9.84 21.55
N VAL A 17 18.20 -9.13 22.49
CA VAL A 17 18.24 -7.65 22.57
C VAL A 17 18.79 -7.23 23.94
N THR A 18 19.99 -7.74 24.29
CA THR A 18 20.71 -7.33 25.51
C THR A 18 22.23 -7.17 25.30
N ALA A 19 22.73 -7.37 24.07
CA ALA A 19 24.17 -7.28 23.76
C ALA A 19 24.66 -5.91 23.24
N VAL A 20 23.78 -5.05 22.73
CA VAL A 20 24.19 -3.87 21.92
C VAL A 20 24.30 -2.56 22.71
N VAL A 21 23.81 -2.49 23.97
CA VAL A 21 23.92 -1.28 24.81
C VAL A 21 25.06 -1.40 25.83
N ARG A 22 26.30 -1.40 25.32
CA ARG A 22 27.49 -0.96 26.08
C ARG A 22 28.64 -0.60 25.13
N HIS A 23 29.25 0.56 25.41
CA HIS A 23 30.40 1.20 24.72
C HIS A 23 30.10 2.36 23.76
N ALA A 24 29.37 3.36 24.25
CA ALA A 24 29.60 4.75 23.85
C ALA A 24 30.29 5.48 25.03
N GLY A 25 31.61 5.69 24.93
CA GLY A 25 32.35 6.43 25.97
C GLY A 25 33.87 6.31 25.93
N SER A 26 34.51 7.48 25.79
CA SER A 26 35.86 7.82 26.29
C SER A 26 37.11 7.65 25.38
N VAL A 27 37.54 8.79 24.81
CA VAL A 27 38.87 9.43 25.05
C VAL A 27 40.16 8.86 24.39
N ARG A 28 40.67 9.64 23.41
CA ARG A 28 42.06 10.14 23.26
C ARG A 28 43.22 9.15 22.97
N GLY A 29 43.59 9.07 21.68
CA GLY A 29 44.91 9.46 21.15
C GLY A 29 46.20 8.65 21.42
N ILE A 30 47.27 9.07 20.72
CA ILE A 30 48.72 8.72 20.83
C ILE A 30 49.28 7.79 19.73
N ASN A 31 50.49 8.16 19.28
CA ASN A 31 51.35 7.57 18.25
C ASN A 31 51.78 6.10 18.50
N SER A 32 52.08 5.37 17.40
CA SER A 32 53.40 4.76 17.06
C SER A 32 53.16 3.65 16.01
N ARG A 33 53.76 3.65 14.82
CA ARG A 33 55.14 3.27 14.48
C ARG A 33 55.67 1.94 15.08
N HIS A 34 55.93 1.01 14.16
CA HIS A 34 57.08 0.08 14.08
C HIS A 34 57.06 -1.34 14.71
N VAL A 35 57.71 -2.26 13.95
CA VAL A 35 58.33 -3.56 14.35
C VAL A 35 57.39 -4.77 14.56
N SER A 36 57.63 -6.00 14.06
CA SER A 36 58.58 -6.58 13.05
C SER A 36 58.29 -8.10 12.78
N GLN A 37 59.05 -8.71 11.85
CA GLN A 37 59.34 -10.16 11.66
C GLN A 37 58.21 -11.04 11.05
N THR A 38 58.43 -11.90 10.03
CA THR A 38 59.62 -12.42 9.29
C THR A 38 59.37 -12.38 7.75
N GLY A 39 60.23 -12.76 6.79
CA GLY A 39 61.62 -13.30 6.76
C GLY A 39 61.73 -14.72 6.15
N SER A 40 62.78 -15.16 5.42
CA SER A 40 63.99 -14.49 4.89
C SER A 40 64.78 -15.39 3.88
N SER A 41 65.02 -14.98 2.63
CA SER A 41 66.20 -15.40 1.79
C SER A 41 66.26 -14.64 0.45
N SER A 42 67.41 -14.27 -0.14
CA SER A 42 68.83 -14.37 0.26
C SER A 42 69.71 -13.30 -0.41
N SER A 43 70.76 -12.82 0.30
CA SER A 43 72.13 -12.41 -0.12
C SER A 43 72.45 -11.85 -1.53
N VAL A 44 73.39 -10.91 -1.76
CA VAL A 44 74.33 -10.13 -0.90
C VAL A 44 74.87 -8.91 -1.72
N SER A 45 75.42 -7.90 -1.02
CA SER A 45 76.31 -6.76 -1.40
C SER A 45 76.83 -6.56 -2.85
N GLY A 46 77.22 -5.37 -3.31
CA GLY A 46 77.34 -4.05 -2.67
C GLY A 46 78.67 -3.32 -3.00
N SER A 47 78.61 -1.98 -3.07
CA SER A 47 79.72 -0.99 -3.05
C SER A 47 80.51 -0.64 -4.32
N GLN A 48 80.93 0.63 -4.35
CA GLN A 48 81.79 1.30 -5.33
C GLN A 48 83.28 1.14 -4.98
N LEU A 49 84.16 1.07 -5.98
CA LEU A 49 85.56 1.53 -6.01
C LEU A 49 85.86 1.91 -7.49
N SER A 50 86.63 2.92 -7.90
CA SER A 50 87.87 3.55 -7.40
C SER A 50 89.17 2.81 -7.75
N LEU A 51 89.81 3.27 -8.84
CA LEU A 51 91.25 3.33 -9.15
C LEU A 51 92.12 2.05 -9.27
N ASP A 52 92.84 2.05 -10.40
CA ASP A 52 94.27 1.72 -10.62
C ASP A 52 94.75 0.33 -11.08
N GLU A 53 95.80 0.40 -11.93
CA GLU A 53 96.95 -0.51 -12.19
C GLU A 53 96.81 -2.06 -12.20
N SER A 54 97.59 -2.87 -12.96
CA SER A 54 98.64 -2.62 -13.96
C SER A 54 98.96 -3.91 -14.78
N GLN A 55 99.75 -3.77 -15.87
CA GLN A 55 100.61 -4.80 -16.52
C GLN A 55 99.95 -6.09 -17.11
N GLU A 56 100.50 -6.83 -18.07
CA GLU A 56 101.68 -6.71 -18.97
C GLU A 56 101.41 -7.58 -20.22
N SER A 57 101.72 -7.21 -21.46
CA SER A 57 103.03 -7.31 -22.14
C SER A 57 102.72 -7.15 -23.66
N ALA A 58 103.57 -6.63 -24.56
CA ALA A 58 104.93 -7.07 -24.81
C ALA A 58 105.75 -6.06 -25.66
N VAL A 59 107.03 -5.89 -25.29
CA VAL A 59 108.20 -5.75 -26.20
C VAL A 59 108.29 -4.50 -27.10
N SER A 60 108.78 -3.41 -26.49
CA SER A 60 109.97 -2.58 -26.87
C SER A 60 110.88 -3.12 -28.02
N PRO A 61 111.63 -2.27 -28.77
CA PRO A 61 112.42 -1.18 -28.18
C PRO A 61 112.62 0.15 -28.94
N THR A 62 112.59 1.22 -28.15
CA THR A 62 113.62 2.27 -28.01
C THR A 62 114.85 2.20 -28.93
N ILE A 63 115.13 3.28 -29.65
CA ILE A 63 116.50 3.78 -29.85
C ILE A 63 116.52 5.30 -29.67
N ASN A 64 117.00 5.73 -28.51
CA ASN A 64 117.43 7.10 -28.25
C ASN A 64 118.97 7.10 -28.36
N ILE A 65 119.56 7.75 -29.37
CA ILE A 65 121.02 7.84 -29.52
C ILE A 65 121.46 9.29 -29.33
N LYS A 66 121.92 9.58 -28.10
CA LYS A 66 123.05 10.49 -27.90
C LYS A 66 124.26 9.86 -28.58
N ARG A 67 124.96 10.61 -29.44
CA ARG A 67 126.32 10.27 -29.86
C ARG A 67 127.17 11.53 -29.93
N GLU A 68 127.92 11.75 -28.87
CA GLU A 68 129.19 12.47 -28.96
C GLU A 68 130.17 11.64 -29.80
N ASN A 69 130.92 12.34 -30.65
CA ASN A 69 132.20 12.00 -31.30
C ASN A 69 132.24 12.81 -32.61
N SER A 70 133.04 13.86 -32.71
CA SER A 70 134.51 13.79 -32.66
C SER A 70 135.04 12.68 -33.57
N PHE A 71 135.10 12.99 -34.86
CA PHE A 71 135.94 12.29 -35.81
C PHE A 71 137.01 13.26 -36.31
N GLU A 72 138.13 13.29 -35.60
CA GLU A 72 139.40 13.58 -36.25
C GLU A 72 139.60 12.53 -37.35
N LEU A 73 139.50 12.92 -38.61
CA LEU A 73 139.91 12.09 -39.75
C LEU A 73 141.44 12.09 -39.87
N LYS A 74 142.12 11.51 -38.86
CA LYS A 74 143.50 11.06 -38.99
C LYS A 74 143.49 9.66 -39.59
N LEU A 75 143.94 9.57 -40.84
CA LEU A 75 144.22 8.29 -41.49
C LEU A 75 145.44 7.64 -40.80
N ASN A 76 145.29 6.38 -40.40
CA ASN A 76 146.33 5.61 -39.72
C ASN A 76 147.37 4.95 -40.66
N ASP A 77 147.33 5.29 -41.95
CA ASP A 77 148.41 5.00 -42.92
C ASP A 77 148.62 6.28 -43.75
N GLY A 78 149.82 6.84 -43.69
CA GLY A 78 150.17 8.19 -44.18
C GLY A 78 150.12 8.35 -45.69
N THR A 79 148.90 8.36 -46.25
CA THR A 79 148.63 8.45 -47.69
C THR A 79 147.58 9.54 -47.94
N GLU A 80 147.94 10.56 -48.72
CA GLU A 80 147.07 11.72 -48.96
C GLU A 80 145.81 11.33 -49.77
N LEU A 81 144.62 11.61 -49.22
CA LEU A 81 143.37 11.55 -49.99
C LEU A 81 143.35 12.69 -51.03
N SER A 82 143.31 12.33 -52.31
CA SER A 82 143.27 13.30 -53.40
C SER A 82 141.98 14.14 -53.34
N SER A 83 142.04 15.39 -53.82
CA SER A 83 140.86 16.25 -54.02
C SER A 83 139.77 15.59 -54.89
N LYS A 84 140.13 14.61 -55.74
CA LYS A 84 139.18 13.78 -56.51
C LYS A 84 138.37 12.82 -55.64
N ASP A 85 138.90 12.38 -54.50
CA ASP A 85 138.25 11.39 -53.63
C ASP A 85 137.35 12.06 -52.60
N ILE A 86 137.72 13.26 -52.13
CA ILE A 86 136.81 14.13 -51.37
C ILE A 86 135.57 14.48 -52.22
N LYS A 87 135.74 14.93 -53.48
CA LYS A 87 134.60 15.20 -54.38
C LYS A 87 133.75 13.96 -54.68
N ARG A 88 134.33 12.76 -54.70
CA ARG A 88 133.59 11.50 -54.82
C ARG A 88 132.81 11.17 -53.55
N LEU A 89 133.37 11.42 -52.37
CA LEU A 89 132.67 11.27 -51.10
C LEU A 89 131.54 12.30 -50.95
N GLU A 90 131.78 13.57 -51.26
CA GLU A 90 130.74 14.62 -51.28
C GLU A 90 129.60 14.27 -52.25
N SER A 91 129.91 13.87 -53.48
CA SER A 91 128.89 13.46 -54.47
C SER A 91 128.09 12.25 -53.98
N ARG A 92 128.75 11.30 -53.32
CA ARG A 92 128.12 10.10 -52.76
C ARG A 92 127.30 10.42 -51.51
N GLU A 93 127.75 11.36 -50.67
CA GLU A 93 127.02 11.89 -49.54
C GLU A 93 125.77 12.64 -50.01
N ASP A 94 125.88 13.49 -51.04
CA ASP A 94 124.75 14.19 -51.65
C ASP A 94 123.74 13.22 -52.28
N GLU A 95 124.21 12.14 -52.92
CA GLU A 95 123.34 11.04 -53.33
C GLU A 95 122.65 10.37 -52.12
N TRP A 96 123.36 10.13 -51.02
CA TRP A 96 122.77 9.55 -49.80
C TRP A 96 121.77 10.49 -49.13
N ARG A 97 122.05 11.80 -49.04
CA ARG A 97 121.10 12.83 -48.58
C ARG A 97 119.87 12.89 -49.49
N LYS A 98 120.05 12.85 -50.82
CA LYS A 98 118.92 12.81 -51.78
C LYS A 98 118.11 11.51 -51.68
N ARG A 99 118.76 10.35 -51.42
CA ARG A 99 118.08 9.07 -51.15
C ARG A 99 117.33 9.10 -49.83
N LEU A 100 117.93 9.68 -48.77
CA LEU A 100 117.33 9.84 -47.45
C LEU A 100 116.13 10.79 -47.51
N ALA A 101 116.28 12.01 -48.03
CA ALA A 101 115.18 12.96 -48.21
C ALA A 101 114.06 12.40 -49.11
N LYS A 102 114.38 11.61 -50.14
CA LYS A 102 113.37 10.89 -50.94
C LYS A 102 112.64 9.83 -50.12
N LYS A 103 113.33 9.12 -49.21
CA LYS A 103 112.72 8.13 -48.30
C LYS A 103 111.92 8.78 -47.17
N GLU A 104 112.39 9.89 -46.60
CA GLU A 104 111.66 10.72 -45.64
C GLU A 104 110.38 11.26 -46.27
N LEU A 105 110.45 11.81 -47.50
CA LEU A 105 109.27 12.25 -48.25
C LEU A 105 108.33 11.08 -48.61
N GLU A 106 108.85 9.89 -48.87
CA GLU A 106 108.04 8.68 -49.10
C GLU A 106 107.35 8.19 -47.82
N CYS A 107 108.03 8.26 -46.68
CA CYS A 107 107.48 7.93 -45.36
C CYS A 107 106.46 8.98 -44.91
N GLN A 108 106.73 10.27 -45.09
CA GLN A 108 105.79 11.35 -44.80
C GLN A 108 104.53 11.18 -45.64
N LYS A 109 104.65 10.97 -46.96
CA LYS A 109 103.49 10.67 -47.83
C LYS A 109 102.73 9.39 -47.47
N LYS A 110 103.35 8.43 -46.77
CA LYS A 110 102.66 7.24 -46.23
C LYS A 110 101.93 7.57 -44.92
N LEU A 111 102.52 8.42 -44.08
CA LEU A 111 101.92 8.92 -42.85
C LEU A 111 100.73 9.84 -43.17
N ASP A 112 100.90 10.85 -44.03
CA ASP A 112 99.84 11.75 -44.49
C ASP A 112 98.64 10.97 -45.09
N LYS A 113 98.93 9.92 -45.89
CA LYS A 113 97.90 9.02 -46.43
C LYS A 113 97.20 8.23 -45.34
N LYS A 114 97.92 7.76 -44.32
CA LYS A 114 97.33 7.03 -43.19
C LYS A 114 96.47 7.94 -42.33
N ASP A 115 96.90 9.18 -42.11
CA ASP A 115 96.14 10.19 -41.37
C ASP A 115 94.86 10.56 -42.11
N GLU A 116 94.91 10.76 -43.44
CA GLU A 116 93.70 11.03 -44.23
C GLU A 116 92.79 9.78 -44.32
N GLU A 117 93.34 8.56 -44.45
CA GLU A 117 92.56 7.31 -44.31
C GLU A 117 91.87 7.21 -42.95
N TRP A 118 92.55 7.56 -41.86
CA TRP A 118 91.98 7.54 -40.50
C TRP A 118 90.92 8.62 -40.31
N LYS A 119 91.17 9.83 -40.82
CA LYS A 119 90.23 10.96 -40.79
C LYS A 119 88.96 10.65 -41.57
N ILE A 120 89.05 10.04 -42.75
CA ILE A 120 87.90 9.53 -43.51
C ILE A 120 87.15 8.47 -42.70
N LYS A 121 87.84 7.45 -42.15
CA LYS A 121 87.20 6.42 -41.30
C LYS A 121 86.53 6.98 -40.05
N MET A 122 87.09 8.02 -39.45
CA MET A 122 86.49 8.69 -38.29
C MET A 122 85.26 9.49 -38.70
N PHE A 123 85.32 10.23 -39.81
CA PHE A 123 84.17 10.96 -40.35
C PHE A 123 83.03 10.03 -40.80
N GLU A 124 83.35 8.88 -41.41
CA GLU A 124 82.37 7.85 -41.77
C GLU A 124 81.72 7.25 -40.51
N ARG A 125 82.52 6.88 -39.50
CA ARG A 125 82.02 6.37 -38.21
C ARG A 125 81.16 7.40 -37.46
N GLU A 126 81.55 8.67 -37.48
CA GLU A 126 80.77 9.77 -36.88
C GLU A 126 79.43 9.95 -37.62
N LYS A 127 79.44 9.90 -38.95
CA LYS A 127 78.23 9.98 -39.80
C LYS A 127 77.30 8.79 -39.59
N GLU A 128 77.83 7.59 -39.40
CA GLU A 128 77.06 6.39 -39.03
C GLU A 128 76.49 6.49 -37.62
N TRP A 129 77.31 6.91 -36.64
CA TRP A 129 76.88 7.10 -35.27
C TRP A 129 75.76 8.15 -35.18
N LYS A 130 75.89 9.30 -35.87
CA LYS A 130 74.86 10.33 -35.96
C LYS A 130 73.56 9.80 -36.57
N LYS A 131 73.62 9.02 -37.65
CA LYS A 131 72.44 8.36 -38.22
C LYS A 131 71.77 7.41 -37.23
N ASN A 132 72.56 6.65 -36.46
CA ASN A 132 72.03 5.74 -35.45
C ASN A 132 71.37 6.50 -34.28
N VAL A 133 71.96 7.60 -33.81
CA VAL A 133 71.35 8.50 -32.81
C VAL A 133 70.05 9.10 -33.34
N GLU A 134 70.04 9.67 -34.55
CA GLU A 134 68.82 10.20 -35.18
C GLU A 134 67.72 9.14 -35.36
N LYS A 135 68.09 7.89 -35.64
CA LYS A 135 67.14 6.77 -35.71
C LYS A 135 66.58 6.43 -34.33
N LEU A 136 67.43 6.30 -33.32
CA LEU A 136 67.01 5.99 -31.95
C LEU A 136 66.12 7.09 -31.35
N GLU A 137 66.41 8.37 -31.61
CA GLU A 137 65.56 9.49 -31.16
C GLU A 137 64.18 9.46 -31.84
N LYS A 138 64.12 9.16 -33.15
CA LYS A 138 62.86 8.99 -33.90
C LYS A 138 62.05 7.79 -33.41
N ASP A 139 62.71 6.67 -33.11
CA ASP A 139 62.02 5.48 -32.63
C ASP A 139 61.57 5.64 -31.16
N LYS A 140 62.34 6.34 -30.33
CA LYS A 140 61.93 6.79 -28.98
C LYS A 140 60.71 7.70 -29.03
N GLN A 141 60.68 8.71 -29.91
CA GLN A 141 59.52 9.60 -30.05
C GLN A 141 58.25 8.83 -30.45
N LYS A 142 58.34 7.90 -31.41
CA LYS A 142 57.19 7.05 -31.79
C LYS A 142 56.67 6.20 -30.63
N LEU A 143 57.58 5.66 -29.79
CA LEU A 143 57.21 4.88 -28.61
C LEU A 143 56.54 5.77 -27.55
N GLU A 144 57.01 7.00 -27.36
CA GLU A 144 56.40 7.98 -26.46
C GLU A 144 55.01 8.43 -26.94
N ASP A 145 54.86 8.77 -28.22
CA ASP A 145 53.57 9.08 -28.84
C ASP A 145 52.59 7.90 -28.74
N GLY A 146 53.09 6.68 -28.95
CA GLY A 146 52.32 5.43 -28.81
C GLY A 146 51.87 5.19 -27.37
N ARG A 147 52.76 5.40 -26.40
CA ARG A 147 52.45 5.32 -24.95
C ARG A 147 51.38 6.33 -24.55
N LEU A 148 51.47 7.58 -25.01
CA LEU A 148 50.52 8.63 -24.67
C LEU A 148 49.12 8.34 -25.27
N LYS A 149 49.06 7.84 -26.51
CA LYS A 149 47.82 7.36 -27.13
C LYS A 149 47.21 6.18 -26.37
N ALA A 150 48.03 5.21 -25.95
CA ALA A 150 47.57 4.07 -25.16
C ALA A 150 47.01 4.48 -23.79
N GLU A 151 47.67 5.40 -23.09
CA GLU A 151 47.18 5.91 -21.80
C GLU A 151 45.87 6.70 -21.94
N SER A 152 45.73 7.51 -23.00
CA SER A 152 44.47 8.21 -23.31
C SER A 152 43.34 7.24 -23.63
N ALA A 153 43.58 6.22 -24.45
CA ALA A 153 42.59 5.17 -24.76
C ALA A 153 42.18 4.39 -23.50
N LYS A 154 43.14 4.08 -22.62
CA LYS A 154 42.90 3.43 -21.33
C LYS A 154 42.00 4.29 -20.42
N GLN A 155 42.27 5.59 -20.28
CA GLN A 155 41.43 6.48 -19.47
C GLN A 155 39.99 6.60 -19.97
N LEU A 156 39.79 6.59 -21.30
CA LEU A 156 38.45 6.54 -21.90
C LEU A 156 37.74 5.23 -21.58
N LEU A 157 38.42 4.09 -21.70
CA LEU A 157 37.87 2.77 -21.35
C LEU A 157 37.57 2.63 -19.85
N GLU A 158 38.42 3.15 -18.97
CA GLU A 158 38.20 3.20 -17.51
C GLU A 158 37.03 4.11 -17.11
N THR A 159 36.66 5.08 -17.96
CA THR A 159 35.47 5.92 -17.75
C THR A 159 34.22 5.20 -18.24
N ALA A 160 34.24 4.70 -19.48
CA ALA A 160 33.13 3.91 -20.03
C ALA A 160 32.80 2.65 -19.19
N LEU A 161 33.80 2.01 -18.58
CA LEU A 161 33.60 0.89 -17.66
C LEU A 161 32.88 1.33 -16.38
N ARG A 162 33.26 2.46 -15.77
CA ARG A 162 32.57 3.00 -14.59
C ARG A 162 31.12 3.37 -14.91
N ASP A 163 30.89 4.02 -16.04
CA ASP A 163 29.53 4.37 -16.49
C ASP A 163 28.68 3.11 -16.67
N ALA A 164 29.22 2.07 -17.32
CA ALA A 164 28.55 0.78 -17.48
C ALA A 164 28.26 0.07 -16.14
N GLU A 165 29.18 0.13 -15.16
CA GLU A 165 28.95 -0.38 -13.81
C GLU A 165 27.85 0.41 -13.06
N GLU A 166 27.76 1.72 -13.25
CA GLU A 166 26.68 2.54 -12.70
C GLU A 166 25.32 2.23 -13.33
N TYR A 167 25.26 2.08 -14.66
CA TYR A 167 24.03 1.66 -15.35
C TYR A 167 23.58 0.27 -14.90
N LYS A 168 24.51 -0.67 -14.71
CA LYS A 168 24.21 -2.00 -14.14
C LYS A 168 23.61 -1.90 -12.73
N LYS A 169 24.17 -1.07 -11.85
CA LYS A 169 23.62 -0.84 -10.49
C LYS A 169 22.21 -0.25 -10.54
N LYS A 170 21.97 0.74 -11.40
CA LYS A 170 20.64 1.33 -11.61
C LYS A 170 19.63 0.29 -12.12
N LEU A 171 20.03 -0.56 -13.06
CA LEU A 171 19.17 -1.63 -13.60
C LEU A 171 18.76 -2.63 -12.52
N HIS A 172 19.70 -3.05 -11.65
CA HIS A 172 19.37 -3.91 -10.51
C HIS A 172 18.42 -3.22 -9.51
N SER A 173 18.64 -1.94 -9.19
CA SER A 173 17.71 -1.17 -8.34
C SER A 173 16.29 -1.13 -8.93
N PHE A 174 16.15 -0.85 -10.22
CA PHE A 174 14.82 -0.84 -10.87
C PHE A 174 14.17 -2.21 -10.91
N GLN A 175 14.95 -3.29 -11.00
CA GLN A 175 14.43 -4.66 -10.88
C GLN A 175 13.92 -4.94 -9.46
N GLU A 176 14.69 -4.58 -8.42
CA GLU A 176 14.29 -4.74 -7.02
C GLU A 176 13.03 -3.91 -6.68
N ASP A 177 12.91 -2.69 -7.22
CA ASP A 177 11.73 -1.84 -7.07
C ASP A 177 10.50 -2.43 -7.78
N ALA A 178 10.68 -3.04 -8.97
CA ALA A 178 9.61 -3.70 -9.72
C ALA A 178 9.11 -4.97 -9.01
N GLU A 179 10.02 -5.81 -8.51
CA GLU A 179 9.69 -7.01 -7.73
C GLU A 179 8.96 -6.66 -6.41
N GLN A 180 9.36 -5.56 -5.76
CA GLN A 180 8.63 -5.03 -4.60
C GLN A 180 7.21 -4.56 -4.96
N LEU A 181 7.04 -3.85 -6.08
CA LEU A 181 5.74 -3.37 -6.54
C LEU A 181 4.80 -4.53 -6.89
N GLU A 182 5.30 -5.56 -7.58
CA GLU A 182 4.54 -6.80 -7.86
C GLU A 182 4.15 -7.53 -6.56
N GLY A 183 5.05 -7.56 -5.57
CA GLY A 183 4.78 -8.09 -4.24
C GLY A 183 3.65 -7.35 -3.52
N PHE A 184 3.64 -6.01 -3.55
CA PHE A 184 2.56 -5.20 -2.98
C PHE A 184 1.24 -5.42 -3.73
N GLN A 185 1.24 -5.40 -5.06
CA GLN A 185 0.05 -5.66 -5.88
C GLN A 185 -0.54 -7.05 -5.58
N THR A 186 0.30 -8.09 -5.48
CA THR A 186 -0.13 -9.45 -5.11
C THR A 186 -0.76 -9.49 -3.72
N GLN A 187 -0.19 -8.77 -2.75
CA GLN A 187 -0.75 -8.68 -1.40
C GLN A 187 -2.09 -7.91 -1.38
N GLU A 188 -2.23 -6.83 -2.14
CA GLU A 188 -3.47 -6.07 -2.26
C GLU A 188 -4.57 -6.87 -2.96
N MET A 189 -4.25 -7.57 -4.05
CA MET A 189 -5.18 -8.48 -4.71
C MET A 189 -5.66 -9.61 -3.79
N ALA A 190 -4.78 -10.15 -2.95
CA ALA A 190 -5.17 -11.14 -1.93
C ALA A 190 -6.11 -10.55 -0.87
N LYS A 191 -5.85 -9.32 -0.39
CA LYS A 191 -6.74 -8.59 0.54
C LYS A 191 -8.11 -8.31 -0.09
N ILE A 192 -8.15 -7.80 -1.32
CA ILE A 192 -9.37 -7.53 -2.09
C ILE A 192 -10.18 -8.81 -2.25
N LYS A 193 -9.54 -9.91 -2.67
CA LYS A 193 -10.21 -11.23 -2.81
C LYS A 193 -10.80 -11.72 -1.50
N HIS A 194 -10.10 -11.58 -0.37
CA HIS A 194 -10.61 -11.98 0.93
C HIS A 194 -11.80 -11.12 1.38
N LEU A 195 -11.72 -9.80 1.20
CA LEU A 195 -12.83 -8.88 1.51
C LEU A 195 -14.05 -9.13 0.62
N LEU A 196 -13.86 -9.44 -0.66
CA LEU A 196 -14.93 -9.77 -1.59
C LEU A 196 -15.64 -11.06 -1.14
N LEU A 197 -14.91 -12.14 -0.90
CA LEU A 197 -15.48 -13.41 -0.42
C LEU A 197 -16.25 -13.24 0.91
N ALA A 198 -15.71 -12.44 1.84
CA ALA A 198 -16.40 -12.14 3.10
C ALA A 198 -17.70 -11.34 2.88
N LYS A 199 -17.74 -10.45 1.88
CA LYS A 199 -18.95 -9.69 1.51
C LYS A 199 -19.96 -10.53 0.76
N GLU A 200 -19.53 -11.44 -0.10
CA GLU A 200 -20.39 -12.42 -0.77
C GLU A 200 -21.09 -13.32 0.26
N GLN A 201 -20.35 -13.84 1.24
CA GLN A 201 -20.93 -14.61 2.36
C GLN A 201 -21.92 -13.78 3.20
N GLU A 202 -21.58 -12.53 3.57
CA GLU A 202 -22.48 -11.64 4.31
C GLU A 202 -23.79 -11.35 3.55
N VAL A 203 -23.72 -11.22 2.22
CA VAL A 203 -24.89 -11.02 1.35
C VAL A 203 -25.72 -12.30 1.24
N GLU A 204 -25.10 -13.48 1.16
CA GLU A 204 -25.80 -14.76 1.12
C GLU A 204 -26.55 -15.02 2.45
N GLU A 205 -25.90 -14.82 3.60
CA GLU A 205 -26.51 -14.92 4.94
C GLU A 205 -27.69 -13.95 5.09
N LYS A 206 -27.53 -12.68 4.70
CA LYS A 206 -28.63 -11.70 4.69
C LYS A 206 -29.78 -12.11 3.78
N THR A 207 -29.47 -12.67 2.62
CA THR A 207 -30.48 -13.16 1.66
C THR A 207 -31.24 -14.37 2.22
N HIS A 208 -30.57 -15.26 2.93
CA HIS A 208 -31.21 -16.38 3.64
C HIS A 208 -32.14 -15.88 4.76
N ASN A 209 -31.65 -14.98 5.61
CA ASN A 209 -32.43 -14.38 6.70
C ASN A 209 -33.66 -13.61 6.19
N LEU A 210 -33.51 -12.86 5.08
CA LEU A 210 -34.63 -12.17 4.44
C LEU A 210 -35.69 -13.14 3.90
N LYS A 211 -35.28 -14.25 3.28
CA LYS A 211 -36.21 -15.30 2.83
C LYS A 211 -36.97 -15.91 4.01
N ALA A 212 -36.28 -16.23 5.11
CA ALA A 212 -36.91 -16.75 6.33
C ALA A 212 -37.94 -15.77 6.90
N ALA A 213 -37.57 -14.49 7.07
CA ALA A 213 -38.49 -13.46 7.55
C ALA A 213 -39.70 -13.24 6.63
N LEU A 214 -39.53 -13.31 5.30
CA LEU A 214 -40.63 -13.26 4.35
C LEU A 214 -41.58 -14.45 4.49
N THR A 215 -41.07 -15.66 4.69
CA THR A 215 -41.93 -16.84 4.95
C THR A 215 -42.67 -16.76 6.28
N GLU A 216 -42.05 -16.18 7.32
CA GLU A 216 -42.71 -15.95 8.61
C GLU A 216 -43.83 -14.90 8.49
N ILE A 217 -43.60 -13.80 7.77
CA ILE A 217 -44.62 -12.79 7.47
C ILE A 217 -45.80 -13.40 6.71
N ASP A 218 -45.56 -14.31 5.77
CA ASP A 218 -46.65 -14.97 5.03
C ASP A 218 -47.46 -15.91 5.93
N ASN A 219 -46.79 -16.73 6.74
CA ASN A 219 -47.43 -17.56 7.76
C ASN A 219 -48.31 -16.72 8.70
N LEU A 220 -47.79 -15.60 9.23
CA LEU A 220 -48.55 -14.68 10.10
C LEU A 220 -49.74 -14.04 9.38
N LYS A 221 -49.63 -13.71 8.09
CA LYS A 221 -50.78 -13.23 7.29
C LYS A 221 -51.85 -14.30 7.13
N THR A 222 -51.48 -15.57 6.89
CA THR A 222 -52.47 -16.66 6.78
C THR A 222 -53.19 -16.88 8.12
N GLU A 223 -52.47 -16.81 9.24
CA GLU A 223 -53.04 -16.97 10.58
C GLU A 223 -53.94 -15.78 10.96
N LEU A 224 -53.55 -14.55 10.64
CA LEU A 224 -54.38 -13.36 10.83
C LEU A 224 -55.69 -13.45 10.02
N SER A 225 -55.62 -13.92 8.77
CA SER A 225 -56.80 -14.21 7.95
C SER A 225 -57.69 -15.31 8.55
N ARG A 226 -57.10 -16.34 9.17
CA ARG A 226 -57.84 -17.38 9.90
C ARG A 226 -58.56 -16.81 11.12
N LEU A 227 -57.88 -15.99 11.92
CA LEU A 227 -58.43 -15.35 13.12
C LEU A 227 -59.59 -14.40 12.79
N ARG A 228 -59.47 -13.58 11.74
CA ARG A 228 -60.57 -12.72 11.25
C ARG A 228 -61.84 -13.49 10.91
N ARG A 229 -61.73 -14.73 10.41
CA ARG A 229 -62.91 -15.56 10.14
C ARG A 229 -63.58 -16.00 11.45
N TYR A 230 -62.81 -16.40 12.46
CA TYR A 230 -63.37 -16.73 13.78
C TYR A 230 -63.98 -15.52 14.49
N GLU A 231 -63.41 -14.32 14.29
CA GLU A 231 -63.99 -13.06 14.80
C GLU A 231 -65.37 -12.79 14.18
N GLN A 232 -65.52 -12.99 12.86
CA GLN A 232 -66.83 -12.93 12.19
C GLN A 232 -67.78 -14.03 12.70
N GLU A 233 -67.33 -15.29 12.80
CA GLU A 233 -68.13 -16.40 13.33
C GLU A 233 -68.60 -16.12 14.78
N LEU A 234 -67.78 -15.44 15.60
CA LEU A 234 -68.12 -15.03 16.96
C LEU A 234 -69.19 -13.93 16.98
N ASN A 235 -69.05 -12.90 16.15
CA ASN A 235 -70.05 -11.82 16.01
C ASN A 235 -71.40 -12.40 15.56
N ASP A 236 -71.40 -13.26 14.55
CA ASP A 236 -72.57 -14.00 14.06
C ASP A 236 -73.27 -14.83 15.16
N ILE A 237 -72.53 -15.34 16.16
CA ILE A 237 -73.06 -16.08 17.30
C ILE A 237 -73.60 -15.12 18.38
N GLN A 238 -72.94 -13.98 18.61
CA GLN A 238 -73.42 -12.95 19.53
C GLN A 238 -74.75 -12.36 19.06
N ASP A 239 -74.87 -11.99 17.79
CA ASP A 239 -76.12 -11.49 17.18
C ASP A 239 -77.27 -12.49 17.34
N LYS A 240 -77.01 -13.79 17.10
CA LYS A 240 -78.00 -14.86 17.31
C LYS A 240 -78.39 -15.01 18.78
N MET A 241 -77.43 -14.87 19.70
CA MET A 241 -77.69 -14.96 21.14
C MET A 241 -78.52 -13.77 21.65
N GLU A 242 -78.25 -12.57 21.15
CA GLU A 242 -79.02 -11.36 21.47
C GLU A 242 -80.43 -11.42 20.88
N SER A 243 -80.57 -11.89 19.63
CA SER A 243 -81.87 -12.19 19.01
C SER A 243 -82.69 -13.21 19.81
N LEU A 244 -82.06 -14.31 20.26
CA LEU A 244 -82.69 -15.30 21.13
C LEU A 244 -83.08 -14.73 22.50
N ARG A 245 -82.27 -13.85 23.09
CA ARG A 245 -82.64 -13.13 24.32
C ARG A 245 -83.85 -12.23 24.12
N HIS A 246 -83.89 -11.47 23.02
CA HIS A 246 -85.00 -10.58 22.72
C HIS A 246 -86.31 -11.34 22.44
N THR A 247 -86.27 -12.43 21.68
CA THR A 247 -87.45 -13.30 21.45
C THR A 247 -87.92 -13.94 22.75
N THR A 248 -87.03 -14.58 23.52
CA THR A 248 -87.35 -15.18 24.84
C THR A 248 -87.95 -14.14 25.80
N GLN A 249 -87.39 -12.93 25.87
CA GLN A 249 -87.91 -11.88 26.75
C GLN A 249 -89.27 -11.34 26.27
N ARG A 250 -89.51 -11.28 24.96
CA ARG A 250 -90.80 -10.90 24.37
C ARG A 250 -91.87 -11.93 24.69
N GLU A 251 -91.59 -13.21 24.45
CA GLU A 251 -92.46 -14.34 24.79
C GLU A 251 -92.77 -14.37 26.29
N LYS A 252 -91.74 -14.20 27.15
CA LYS A 252 -91.93 -14.12 28.59
C LYS A 252 -92.83 -12.95 29.00
N SER A 253 -92.65 -11.78 28.39
CA SER A 253 -93.49 -10.60 28.66
C SER A 253 -94.94 -10.84 28.21
N GLN A 254 -95.13 -11.48 27.06
CA GLN A 254 -96.44 -11.84 26.53
C GLN A 254 -97.16 -12.86 27.44
N LEU A 255 -96.50 -13.98 27.77
CA LEU A 255 -97.04 -14.98 28.70
C LEU A 255 -97.35 -14.40 30.10
N THR A 256 -96.55 -13.43 30.55
CA THR A 256 -96.83 -12.73 31.81
C THR A 256 -98.07 -11.84 31.70
N GLY A 257 -98.25 -11.15 30.56
CA GLY A 257 -99.45 -10.37 30.25
C GLY A 257 -100.71 -11.22 30.16
N ASP A 258 -100.65 -12.34 29.45
CA ASP A 258 -101.76 -13.31 29.32
C ASP A 258 -102.11 -13.92 30.70
N LEU A 259 -101.11 -14.18 31.54
CA LEU A 259 -101.31 -14.66 32.91
C LEU A 259 -101.95 -13.61 33.82
N GLU A 260 -101.55 -12.33 33.74
CA GLU A 260 -102.22 -11.27 34.50
C GLU A 260 -103.64 -11.00 33.98
N HIS A 261 -103.87 -11.06 32.67
CA HIS A 261 -105.21 -10.92 32.09
C HIS A 261 -106.16 -12.01 32.57
N THR A 262 -105.73 -13.28 32.54
CA THR A 262 -106.52 -14.41 33.04
C THR A 262 -106.70 -14.38 34.57
N LYS A 263 -105.70 -13.94 35.35
CA LYS A 263 -105.87 -13.67 36.80
C LYS A 263 -106.90 -12.58 37.07
N GLU A 264 -106.92 -11.51 36.29
CA GLU A 264 -107.89 -10.42 36.41
C GLU A 264 -109.30 -10.90 36.06
N GLU A 265 -109.45 -11.65 34.98
CA GLU A 265 -110.71 -12.29 34.60
C GLU A 265 -111.23 -13.21 35.72
N VAL A 266 -110.37 -14.06 36.30
CA VAL A 266 -110.70 -14.89 37.45
C VAL A 266 -111.10 -14.05 38.68
N ARG A 267 -110.37 -12.96 39.00
CA ARG A 267 -110.75 -12.05 40.11
C ARG A 267 -112.08 -11.35 39.87
N HIS A 268 -112.36 -10.91 38.64
CA HIS A 268 -113.63 -10.32 38.26
C HIS A 268 -114.78 -11.34 38.34
N LEU A 269 -114.57 -12.58 37.87
CA LEU A 269 -115.55 -13.66 37.99
C LEU A 269 -115.81 -14.04 39.45
N LEU A 270 -114.78 -14.17 40.28
CA LEU A 270 -114.92 -14.40 41.73
C LEU A 270 -115.66 -13.25 42.43
N THR A 271 -115.37 -12.01 42.06
CA THR A 271 -116.08 -10.83 42.59
C THR A 271 -117.56 -10.87 42.19
N LYS A 272 -117.86 -11.21 40.94
CA LYS A 272 -119.22 -11.34 40.43
C LYS A 272 -119.98 -12.47 41.14
N VAL A 273 -119.34 -13.61 41.38
CA VAL A 273 -119.89 -14.71 42.19
C VAL A 273 -120.15 -14.23 43.61
N SER A 274 -119.18 -13.61 44.28
CA SER A 274 -119.34 -13.11 45.65
C SER A 274 -120.44 -12.05 45.80
N VAL A 275 -120.61 -11.17 44.81
CA VAL A 275 -121.73 -10.19 44.79
C VAL A 275 -123.08 -10.88 44.55
N LEU A 276 -123.13 -11.95 43.76
CA LEU A 276 -124.36 -12.75 43.58
C LEU A 276 -124.69 -13.53 44.87
N GLU A 277 -123.70 -14.11 45.53
CA GLU A 277 -123.84 -14.77 46.84
C GLU A 277 -124.26 -13.78 47.93
N GLN A 278 -123.66 -12.58 47.98
CA GLN A 278 -124.06 -11.53 48.91
C GLN A 278 -125.47 -11.00 48.62
N ARG A 279 -125.89 -10.88 47.35
CA ARG A 279 -127.29 -10.53 47.03
C ARG A 279 -128.24 -11.62 47.51
N LEU A 280 -127.93 -12.89 47.29
CA LEU A 280 -128.66 -14.04 47.83
C LEU A 280 -128.75 -14.00 49.37
N ALA A 281 -127.67 -13.62 50.05
CA ALA A 281 -127.62 -13.50 51.50
C ALA A 281 -128.36 -12.26 52.04
N LEU A 282 -128.36 -11.14 51.30
CA LEU A 282 -129.04 -9.89 51.67
C LEU A 282 -130.54 -9.92 51.36
N GLU A 283 -130.97 -10.54 50.25
CA GLU A 283 -132.38 -10.92 50.02
C GLU A 283 -132.91 -11.88 51.11
N SER A 284 -132.01 -12.51 51.88
CA SER A 284 -132.32 -13.36 53.03
C SER A 284 -132.15 -12.68 54.40
N ASN A 285 -131.69 -11.42 54.49
CA ASN A 285 -131.30 -10.82 55.78
C ASN A 285 -131.54 -9.30 55.87
N ASP A 286 -132.76 -8.92 56.26
CA ASP A 286 -133.26 -7.54 56.40
C ASP A 286 -132.70 -6.74 57.61
N GLN A 287 -131.64 -7.23 58.28
CA GLN A 287 -131.22 -6.72 59.60
C GLN A 287 -129.68 -6.63 59.80
N SER A 288 -128.98 -5.77 59.03
CA SER A 288 -127.56 -5.42 59.30
C SER A 288 -127.44 -4.25 60.29
N THR A 289 -126.50 -4.31 61.24
CA THR A 289 -126.39 -3.33 62.33
C THR A 289 -125.28 -2.28 62.10
N VAL A 290 -125.22 -1.25 62.95
CA VAL A 290 -124.24 -0.15 62.83
C VAL A 290 -122.81 -0.63 63.10
N ASP A 291 -122.61 -1.62 63.98
CA ASP A 291 -121.28 -2.14 64.33
C ASP A 291 -120.65 -2.91 63.16
N ASP A 292 -121.45 -3.60 62.35
CA ASP A 292 -121.00 -4.28 61.13
C ASP A 292 -120.35 -3.29 60.15
N ARG A 293 -120.98 -2.11 59.99
CA ARG A 293 -120.50 -1.00 59.16
C ARG A 293 -119.16 -0.44 59.64
N ILE A 294 -118.94 -0.40 60.96
CA ILE A 294 -117.68 0.06 61.56
C ILE A 294 -116.58 -0.99 61.34
N ALA A 295 -116.89 -2.28 61.49
CA ALA A 295 -115.95 -3.37 61.25
C ALA A 295 -115.49 -3.44 59.78
N ASP A 296 -116.39 -3.15 58.82
CA ASP A 296 -116.06 -3.05 57.40
C ASP A 296 -115.07 -1.90 57.12
N LEU A 297 -115.34 -0.69 57.65
CA LEU A 297 -114.46 0.47 57.49
C LEU A 297 -113.08 0.25 58.12
N MET A 298 -112.98 -0.46 59.24
CA MET A 298 -111.69 -0.83 59.83
C MET A 298 -110.91 -1.80 58.93
N ARG A 299 -111.58 -2.79 58.33
CA ARG A 299 -110.96 -3.73 57.38
C ARG A 299 -110.50 -3.01 56.10
N GLU A 300 -111.28 -2.07 55.58
CA GLU A 300 -110.89 -1.23 54.44
C GLU A 300 -109.65 -0.38 54.76
N ARG A 301 -109.62 0.27 55.94
CA ARG A 301 -108.45 1.05 56.38
C ARG A 301 -107.17 0.20 56.40
N THR A 302 -107.21 -1.00 56.98
CA THR A 302 -106.04 -1.89 57.04
C THR A 302 -105.62 -2.41 55.66
N LEU A 303 -106.56 -2.56 54.71
CA LEU A 303 -106.25 -2.89 53.32
C LEU A 303 -105.51 -1.73 52.62
N LEU A 304 -105.98 -0.50 52.81
CA LEU A 304 -105.38 0.71 52.23
C LEU A 304 -103.99 0.99 52.81
N GLU A 305 -103.80 0.82 54.12
CA GLU A 305 -102.50 0.94 54.78
C GLU A 305 -101.48 -0.07 54.22
N ARG A 306 -101.89 -1.33 54.00
CA ARG A 306 -101.02 -2.34 53.39
C ARG A 306 -100.66 -2.01 51.94
N LYS A 307 -101.62 -1.56 51.12
CA LYS A 307 -101.35 -1.13 49.74
C LYS A 307 -100.37 0.06 49.68
N LEU A 308 -100.48 1.01 50.61
CA LEU A 308 -99.56 2.14 50.67
C LEU A 308 -98.12 1.66 50.96
N GLU A 309 -97.95 0.75 51.91
CA GLU A 309 -96.64 0.16 52.23
C GLU A 309 -96.04 -0.62 51.03
N GLU A 310 -96.85 -1.42 50.34
CA GLU A 310 -96.44 -2.13 49.11
C GLU A 310 -95.95 -1.15 48.02
N THR A 311 -96.64 -0.02 47.82
CA THR A 311 -96.18 1.01 46.87
C THR A 311 -94.89 1.71 47.29
N HIS A 312 -94.66 1.91 48.59
CA HIS A 312 -93.40 2.44 49.11
C HIS A 312 -92.22 1.48 48.89
N LEU A 313 -92.43 0.18 49.12
CA LEU A 313 -91.45 -0.87 48.83
C LEU A 313 -91.07 -0.89 47.35
N HIS A 314 -92.06 -0.92 46.45
CA HIS A 314 -91.79 -0.90 45.00
C HIS A 314 -91.02 0.35 44.53
N LEU A 315 -91.34 1.53 45.08
CA LEU A 315 -90.59 2.76 44.79
C LEU A 315 -89.14 2.71 45.32
N SER A 316 -88.91 2.04 46.44
CA SER A 316 -87.56 1.81 47.00
C SER A 316 -86.73 0.87 46.11
N ASP A 317 -87.33 -0.21 45.62
CA ASP A 317 -86.68 -1.17 44.70
C ASP A 317 -86.31 -0.49 43.36
N ILE A 318 -87.21 0.31 42.80
CA ILE A 318 -86.92 1.11 41.60
C ILE A 318 -85.76 2.08 41.87
N LYS A 319 -85.78 2.82 42.99
CA LYS A 319 -84.73 3.78 43.35
C LYS A 319 -83.36 3.13 43.54
N THR A 320 -83.30 1.95 44.17
CA THR A 320 -82.03 1.22 44.38
C THR A 320 -81.49 0.65 43.06
N SER A 321 -82.37 0.10 42.21
CA SER A 321 -82.01 -0.32 40.85
C SER A 321 -81.44 0.83 40.00
N TRP A 322 -82.09 2.00 40.00
CA TRP A 322 -81.63 3.17 39.26
C TRP A 322 -80.28 3.68 39.79
N SER A 323 -80.10 3.73 41.11
CA SER A 323 -78.80 4.08 41.72
C SER A 323 -77.67 3.15 41.30
N SER A 324 -77.94 1.84 41.20
CA SER A 324 -76.95 0.84 40.72
C SER A 324 -76.60 1.05 39.24
N THR A 325 -77.59 1.30 38.39
CA THR A 325 -77.38 1.61 36.96
C THR A 325 -76.56 2.88 36.77
N ILE A 326 -76.84 3.94 37.53
CA ILE A 326 -76.07 5.20 37.52
C ILE A 326 -74.61 4.94 37.89
N SER A 327 -74.34 4.24 39.01
CA SER A 327 -72.97 3.96 39.46
C SER A 327 -72.16 3.11 38.46
N ASN A 328 -72.83 2.17 37.76
CA ASN A 328 -72.22 1.41 36.68
C ASN A 328 -71.86 2.30 35.47
N LEU A 329 -72.75 3.22 35.08
CA LEU A 329 -72.50 4.17 33.98
C LEU A 329 -71.39 5.17 34.33
N GLU A 330 -71.39 5.73 35.55
CA GLU A 330 -70.31 6.58 36.06
C GLU A 330 -68.95 5.87 36.01
N THR A 331 -68.91 4.59 36.39
CA THR A 331 -67.71 3.75 36.31
C THR A 331 -67.25 3.54 34.86
N GLN A 332 -68.17 3.32 33.92
CA GLN A 332 -67.84 3.17 32.50
C GLN A 332 -67.32 4.49 31.89
N VAL A 333 -67.99 5.62 32.18
CA VAL A 333 -67.57 6.97 31.74
C VAL A 333 -66.17 7.30 32.29
N GLY A 334 -65.89 6.95 33.55
CA GLY A 334 -64.57 7.13 34.15
C GLY A 334 -63.46 6.30 33.47
N ARG A 335 -63.76 5.06 33.06
CA ARG A 335 -62.83 4.21 32.29
C ARG A 335 -62.58 4.76 30.89
N LEU A 336 -63.63 5.11 30.15
CA LEU A 336 -63.53 5.69 28.80
C LEU A 336 -62.77 7.03 28.80
N SER A 337 -63.00 7.87 29.81
CA SER A 337 -62.29 9.14 29.97
C SER A 337 -60.79 8.94 30.23
N ARG A 338 -60.41 7.91 31.01
CA ARG A 338 -59.01 7.54 31.20
C ARG A 338 -58.39 7.00 29.91
N GLN A 339 -59.06 6.06 29.23
CA GLN A 339 -58.60 5.48 27.97
C GLN A 339 -58.37 6.54 26.89
N ALA A 340 -59.30 7.49 26.73
CA ALA A 340 -59.16 8.60 25.79
C ALA A 340 -57.96 9.52 26.12
N GLY A 341 -57.64 9.67 27.42
CA GLY A 341 -56.44 10.38 27.88
C GLY A 341 -55.14 9.64 27.55
N GLU A 342 -55.13 8.31 27.75
CA GLU A 342 -53.98 7.43 27.46
C GLU A 342 -53.72 7.34 25.94
N GLU A 343 -54.74 7.09 25.13
CA GLU A 343 -54.66 7.13 23.66
C GLU A 343 -54.22 8.51 23.14
N GLY A 344 -54.67 9.59 23.78
CA GLY A 344 -54.28 10.96 23.47
C GLY A 344 -52.83 11.32 23.86
N LEU A 345 -52.18 10.53 24.72
CA LEU A 345 -50.74 10.63 25.01
C LEU A 345 -49.94 9.78 24.02
N GLU A 346 -50.36 8.55 23.77
CA GLU A 346 -49.68 7.64 22.83
C GLU A 346 -49.69 8.19 21.41
N ARG A 347 -50.80 8.79 20.94
CA ARG A 347 -50.85 9.47 19.65
C ARG A 347 -49.78 10.55 19.50
N ARG A 348 -49.59 11.40 20.52
CA ARG A 348 -48.56 12.45 20.52
C ARG A 348 -47.15 11.86 20.52
N ARG A 349 -46.92 10.78 21.28
CA ARG A 349 -45.65 10.06 21.28
C ARG A 349 -45.30 9.53 19.88
N VAL A 350 -46.26 8.88 19.23
CA VAL A 350 -46.11 8.34 17.87
C VAL A 350 -45.91 9.46 16.83
N GLU A 351 -46.61 10.58 16.96
CA GLU A 351 -46.41 11.78 16.12
C GLU A 351 -44.99 12.33 16.26
N GLU A 352 -44.47 12.48 17.50
CA GLU A 352 -43.10 12.91 17.74
C GLU A 352 -42.04 11.94 17.18
N GLU A 353 -42.24 10.62 17.30
CA GLU A 353 -41.33 9.63 16.73
C GLU A 353 -41.38 9.64 15.19
N ASN A 354 -42.56 9.83 14.59
CA ASN A 354 -42.74 9.96 13.15
C ASN A 354 -42.03 11.22 12.61
N ASP A 355 -42.13 12.36 13.27
CA ASP A 355 -41.44 13.58 12.85
C ASP A 355 -39.91 13.49 13.01
N LYS A 356 -39.41 12.81 14.06
CA LYS A 356 -37.98 12.47 14.19
C LYS A 356 -37.50 11.57 13.03
N LEU A 357 -38.31 10.58 12.63
CA LEU A 357 -38.01 9.70 11.49
C LEU A 357 -38.01 10.47 10.16
N LYS A 358 -39.01 11.35 9.90
CA LYS A 358 -39.04 12.21 8.71
C LYS A 358 -37.80 13.10 8.61
N LEU A 359 -37.36 13.70 9.72
CA LEU A 359 -36.13 14.49 9.75
C LEU A 359 -34.90 13.63 9.44
N ARG A 360 -34.83 12.39 9.96
CA ARG A 360 -33.71 11.50 9.66
C ARG A 360 -33.69 11.03 8.22
N VAL A 361 -34.87 10.80 7.61
CA VAL A 361 -34.99 10.49 6.16
C VAL A 361 -34.44 11.63 5.33
N LYS A 362 -34.88 12.88 5.56
CA LYS A 362 -34.38 14.06 4.84
C LYS A 362 -32.85 14.21 4.94
N GLN A 363 -32.29 14.05 6.14
CA GLN A 363 -30.83 14.09 6.30
C GLN A 363 -30.13 13.01 5.47
N LEU A 364 -30.67 11.79 5.40
CA LEU A 364 -30.10 10.71 4.59
C LEU A 364 -30.24 10.98 3.08
N GLU A 365 -31.32 11.63 2.63
CA GLU A 365 -31.50 12.06 1.25
C GLU A 365 -30.44 13.10 0.86
N GLU A 366 -30.20 14.11 1.72
CA GLU A 366 -29.14 15.12 1.55
C GLU A 366 -27.73 14.48 1.57
N ASP A 367 -27.46 13.56 2.51
CA ASP A 367 -26.18 12.83 2.61
C ASP A 367 -25.91 12.02 1.31
N ILE A 368 -26.94 11.41 0.73
CA ILE A 368 -26.86 10.65 -0.53
C ILE A 368 -26.60 11.59 -1.72
N GLU A 369 -27.27 12.74 -1.81
CA GLU A 369 -27.07 13.70 -2.90
C GLU A 369 -25.63 14.25 -2.90
N VAL A 370 -25.09 14.62 -1.73
CA VAL A 370 -23.69 15.03 -1.59
C VAL A 370 -22.73 13.92 -2.01
N ASN A 371 -22.99 12.67 -1.60
CA ASN A 371 -22.13 11.54 -1.96
C ASN A 371 -22.16 11.26 -3.48
N ASN A 372 -23.31 11.41 -4.13
CA ASN A 372 -23.43 11.28 -5.59
C ASN A 372 -22.59 12.34 -6.34
N VAL A 373 -22.60 13.60 -5.87
CA VAL A 373 -21.76 14.68 -6.43
C VAL A 373 -20.27 14.36 -6.24
N VAL A 374 -19.87 13.83 -5.08
CA VAL A 374 -18.49 13.40 -4.80
C VAL A 374 -18.06 12.25 -5.71
N MET A 375 -18.94 11.27 -5.96
CA MET A 375 -18.68 10.16 -6.87
C MET A 375 -18.51 10.64 -8.32
N ALA A 376 -19.45 11.44 -8.84
CA ALA A 376 -19.35 12.02 -10.18
C ALA A 376 -18.06 12.85 -10.37
N THR A 377 -17.62 13.56 -9.33
CA THR A 377 -16.36 14.32 -9.35
C THR A 377 -15.11 13.41 -9.41
N LYS A 378 -15.15 12.25 -8.74
CA LYS A 378 -14.08 11.24 -8.80
C LYS A 378 -14.05 10.56 -10.17
N ASP A 379 -15.20 10.19 -10.71
CA ASP A 379 -15.31 9.55 -12.02
C ASP A 379 -14.80 10.50 -13.13
N ALA A 380 -15.17 11.78 -13.07
CA ALA A 380 -14.63 12.82 -13.97
C ALA A 380 -13.13 13.11 -13.77
N LYS A 381 -12.52 12.70 -12.65
CA LYS A 381 -11.06 12.73 -12.48
C LYS A 381 -10.40 11.47 -13.05
N LEU A 382 -11.01 10.29 -12.83
CA LEU A 382 -10.55 9.02 -13.40
C LEU A 382 -10.56 9.06 -14.93
N LEU A 383 -11.61 9.61 -15.54
CA LEU A 383 -11.71 9.76 -16.99
C LEU A 383 -10.54 10.59 -17.55
N ARG A 384 -10.26 11.77 -16.98
CA ARG A 384 -9.11 12.61 -17.39
C ARG A 384 -7.75 11.95 -17.15
N MET A 385 -7.63 11.09 -16.14
CA MET A 385 -6.42 10.31 -15.93
C MET A 385 -6.26 9.20 -16.97
N ALA A 386 -7.37 8.58 -17.42
CA ALA A 386 -7.36 7.61 -18.52
C ALA A 386 -7.01 8.29 -19.86
N GLU A 387 -7.63 9.43 -20.17
CA GLU A 387 -7.32 10.25 -21.34
C GLU A 387 -5.83 10.62 -21.39
N SER A 388 -5.25 11.07 -20.28
CA SER A 388 -3.81 11.38 -20.19
C SER A 388 -2.90 10.14 -20.32
N ILE A 389 -3.33 8.96 -19.87
CA ILE A 389 -2.60 7.70 -20.08
C ILE A 389 -2.62 7.31 -21.56
N ASP A 390 -3.76 7.44 -22.23
CA ASP A 390 -3.90 7.17 -23.66
C ASP A 390 -3.07 8.14 -24.50
N GLU A 391 -3.06 9.44 -24.17
CA GLU A 391 -2.19 10.45 -24.77
C GLU A 391 -0.69 10.06 -24.65
N MET A 392 -0.20 9.80 -23.43
CA MET A 392 1.18 9.36 -23.22
C MET A 392 1.51 8.04 -23.94
N ALA A 393 0.55 7.12 -24.05
CA ALA A 393 0.72 5.88 -24.81
C ALA A 393 0.82 6.13 -26.32
N THR A 394 0.11 7.13 -26.86
CA THR A 394 0.27 7.55 -28.25
C THR A 394 1.62 8.23 -28.50
N GLU A 395 2.05 9.16 -27.64
CA GLU A 395 3.37 9.82 -27.74
C GLU A 395 4.52 8.79 -27.68
N LEU A 396 4.46 7.84 -26.76
CA LEU A 396 5.46 6.75 -26.66
C LEU A 396 5.49 5.89 -27.93
N LYS A 397 4.34 5.65 -28.57
CA LYS A 397 4.24 4.87 -29.81
C LYS A 397 4.81 5.63 -31.01
N GLU A 398 4.59 6.94 -31.09
CA GLU A 398 5.16 7.81 -32.12
C GLU A 398 6.68 7.96 -31.96
N LEU A 399 7.16 8.20 -30.74
CA LEU A 399 8.59 8.21 -30.42
C LEU A 399 9.26 6.88 -30.78
N ARG A 400 8.61 5.75 -30.47
CA ARG A 400 9.12 4.42 -30.84
C ARG A 400 9.22 4.25 -32.36
N ALA A 401 8.20 4.68 -33.11
CA ALA A 401 8.23 4.64 -34.57
C ALA A 401 9.36 5.52 -35.15
N SER A 402 9.55 6.73 -34.63
CA SER A 402 10.65 7.62 -35.02
C SER A 402 12.03 7.00 -34.77
N VAL A 403 12.22 6.34 -33.62
CA VAL A 403 13.47 5.63 -33.30
C VAL A 403 13.68 4.40 -34.19
N ASP A 404 12.62 3.63 -34.46
CA ASP A 404 12.68 2.48 -35.37
C ASP A 404 13.04 2.95 -36.81
N ASP A 405 12.51 4.10 -37.27
CA ASP A 405 12.85 4.73 -38.56
C ASP A 405 14.31 5.24 -38.61
N GLU A 406 14.79 5.95 -37.58
CA GLU A 406 16.21 6.38 -37.47
C GLU A 406 17.16 5.17 -37.50
N VAL A 407 16.81 4.09 -36.81
CA VAL A 407 17.59 2.84 -36.79
C VAL A 407 17.64 2.19 -38.18
N GLU A 408 16.55 2.22 -38.95
CA GLU A 408 16.57 1.76 -40.35
C GLU A 408 17.38 2.67 -41.28
N GLU A 409 17.39 4.00 -41.05
CA GLU A 409 18.27 4.91 -41.79
C GLU A 409 19.75 4.61 -41.50
N PHE A 410 20.15 4.48 -40.23
CA PHE A 410 21.51 4.13 -39.86
C PHE A 410 21.94 2.76 -40.43
N LYS A 411 21.05 1.75 -40.44
CA LYS A 411 21.31 0.46 -41.10
C LYS A 411 21.61 0.63 -42.60
N ARG A 412 20.79 1.41 -43.32
CA ARG A 412 21.03 1.71 -44.75
C ARG A 412 22.36 2.43 -44.96
N GLN A 413 22.69 3.37 -44.07
CA GLN A 413 23.95 4.12 -44.14
C GLN A 413 25.17 3.20 -43.94
N ILE A 414 25.11 2.27 -42.99
CA ILE A 414 26.16 1.27 -42.74
C ILE A 414 26.33 0.33 -43.95
N VAL A 415 25.25 -0.09 -44.61
CA VAL A 415 25.34 -0.91 -45.84
C VAL A 415 25.97 -0.10 -46.98
N SER A 416 25.55 1.15 -47.18
CA SER A 416 26.15 2.06 -48.17
C SER A 416 27.67 2.22 -47.97
N TYR A 417 28.14 2.43 -46.74
CA TYR A 417 29.57 2.50 -46.41
C TYR A 417 30.34 1.17 -46.53
N ARG A 418 29.65 0.04 -46.77
CA ARG A 418 30.25 -1.28 -46.95
C ARG A 418 30.46 -1.66 -48.42
N ASP A 419 29.66 -1.05 -49.30
CA ASP A 419 29.65 -1.32 -50.74
C ASP A 419 30.49 -0.31 -51.55
N VAL A 420 31.27 0.55 -50.86
CA VAL A 420 32.24 1.52 -51.38
C VAL A 420 33.67 1.11 -50.98
#